data_AF-A0A2S4AKE6-F1
#
_entry.id   AF-A0A2S4AKE6-F1
#
_cell.length_a   1.000
_cell.length_b   1.000
_cell.length_c   1.000
_cell.angle_alpha   90.00
_cell.angle_beta   90.00
_cell.angle_gamma   90.00
#
_symmetry.space_group_name_H-M   'P 1'
#
loop_
_entity.id
_entity.type
_entity.pdbx_description
1 polymer ?
#
loop_
_entity_poly.entity_id
_entity_poly.type
_entity_poly.pdbx_seq_one_letter_code
_entity_poly.pdbx_strand_id
1 'polypeptide(L)'
;MSLRHWPIALLIGSTAISPLAAAAPQAETQCHEQRQSLRAQLQQARLLGDKLRQTQLNAELQSLTGECQGLVALHPRQVEYEHINRQVERRETLLREALGTGDAQLIELRRNQLAKSREKLDTLRR
;
A
#
# COMPACT_ATOMS: atom_id res chain seq x y z
N MET A 1 -38.49 -35.22 -64.34
CA MET A 1 -37.18 -34.59 -64.09
C MET A 1 -37.09 -34.36 -62.59
N SER A 2 -36.68 -35.34 -61.80
CA SER A 2 -35.29 -35.74 -61.47
C SER A 2 -34.45 -34.66 -60.78
N LEU A 3 -34.26 -34.88 -59.46
CA LEU A 3 -33.15 -34.55 -58.55
C LEU A 3 -32.48 -33.16 -58.60
N ARG A 4 -32.30 -32.54 -57.41
CA ARG A 4 -31.01 -32.08 -56.84
C ARG A 4 -31.20 -31.34 -55.48
N HIS A 5 -30.85 -31.93 -54.31
CA HIS A 5 -29.67 -31.61 -53.44
C HIS A 5 -29.21 -30.14 -53.51
N TRP A 6 -28.98 -29.37 -52.44
CA TRP A 6 -28.30 -29.60 -51.15
C TRP A 6 -28.61 -28.39 -50.21
N PRO A 7 -28.61 -28.55 -48.87
CA PRO A 7 -28.68 -27.48 -47.85
C PRO A 7 -27.44 -26.53 -47.79
N ILE A 8 -27.41 -25.61 -46.81
CA ILE A 8 -26.34 -24.63 -46.45
C ILE A 8 -26.60 -23.26 -47.14
N ALA A 9 -26.72 -22.11 -46.48
CA ALA A 9 -25.94 -21.60 -45.37
C ALA A 9 -26.75 -20.69 -44.43
N LEU A 10 -26.48 -20.92 -43.16
CA LEU A 10 -26.81 -20.13 -41.99
C LEU A 10 -25.99 -18.83 -41.99
N LEU A 11 -26.65 -17.67 -41.98
CA LEU A 11 -26.02 -16.38 -41.63
C LEU A 11 -26.96 -15.64 -40.67
N ILE A 12 -26.88 -16.06 -39.41
CA ILE A 12 -27.36 -15.27 -38.27
C ILE A 12 -26.38 -14.10 -38.14
N GLY A 13 -26.79 -12.94 -38.65
CA GLY A 13 -26.12 -11.68 -38.41
C GLY A 13 -26.31 -11.26 -36.95
N SER A 14 -25.52 -11.85 -36.05
CA SER A 14 -25.43 -11.40 -34.67
C SER A 14 -24.79 -10.02 -34.64
N THR A 15 -25.62 -9.00 -34.49
CA THR A 15 -25.21 -7.65 -34.09
C THR A 15 -24.59 -7.72 -32.70
N ALA A 16 -23.29 -7.97 -32.62
CA ALA A 16 -22.51 -7.67 -31.41
C ALA A 16 -22.17 -6.18 -31.42
N ILE A 17 -23.17 -5.34 -31.13
CA ILE A 17 -22.91 -4.04 -30.54
C ILE A 17 -22.47 -4.37 -29.11
N SER A 18 -21.17 -4.58 -28.92
CA SER A 18 -20.60 -4.74 -27.59
C SER A 18 -20.95 -3.50 -26.77
N PRO A 19 -21.69 -3.63 -25.66
CA PRO A 19 -21.91 -2.50 -24.79
C PRO A 19 -20.57 -2.16 -24.15
N LEU A 20 -20.31 -0.85 -24.02
CA LEU A 20 -19.22 -0.32 -23.23
C LEU A 20 -19.14 -1.03 -21.87
N ALA A 21 -17.98 -1.60 -21.55
CA ALA A 21 -17.64 -1.94 -20.18
C ALA A 21 -16.38 -1.16 -19.81
N ALA A 22 -16.61 -0.01 -19.19
CA ALA A 22 -15.63 0.65 -18.35
C ALA A 22 -15.24 -0.31 -17.22
N ALA A 23 -14.16 -1.07 -17.41
CA ALA A 23 -13.66 -2.08 -16.47
C ALA A 23 -12.75 -1.49 -15.36
N ALA A 24 -12.98 -0.25 -14.94
CA ALA A 24 -12.19 0.42 -13.90
C ALA A 24 -12.75 0.39 -12.46
N PRO A 25 -14.07 0.30 -12.18
CA PRO A 25 -14.55 0.56 -10.81
C PRO A 25 -14.51 -0.66 -9.87
N GLN A 26 -14.33 -1.88 -10.39
CA GLN A 26 -14.41 -3.12 -9.58
C GLN A 26 -13.08 -3.45 -8.88
N ALA A 27 -11.94 -3.17 -9.52
CA ALA A 27 -10.63 -3.40 -8.93
C ALA A 27 -10.36 -2.42 -7.78
N GLU A 28 -10.73 -1.15 -7.96
CA GLU A 28 -10.56 -0.11 -6.93
C GLU A 28 -11.42 -0.38 -5.68
N THR A 29 -12.65 -0.88 -5.86
CA THR A 29 -13.54 -1.25 -4.74
C THR A 29 -13.04 -2.47 -3.98
N GLN A 30 -12.59 -3.53 -4.67
CA GLN A 30 -12.00 -4.72 -4.01
C GLN A 30 -10.73 -4.36 -3.21
N CYS A 31 -9.91 -3.49 -3.76
CA CYS A 31 -8.72 -2.96 -3.09
C CYS A 31 -9.03 -2.13 -1.85
N HIS A 32 -10.07 -1.31 -1.90
CA HIS A 32 -10.51 -0.53 -0.75
C HIS A 32 -10.99 -1.43 0.40
N GLU A 33 -11.81 -2.44 0.08
CA GLU A 33 -12.32 -3.43 1.04
C GLU A 33 -11.18 -4.25 1.68
N GLN A 34 -10.24 -4.76 0.88
CA GLN A 34 -9.09 -5.50 1.39
C GLN A 34 -8.17 -4.66 2.30
N ARG A 35 -7.92 -3.39 1.96
CA ARG A 35 -7.15 -2.52 2.86
C ARG A 35 -7.89 -2.23 4.16
N GLN A 36 -9.20 -2.06 4.12
CA GLN A 36 -10.00 -1.84 5.33
C GLN A 36 -9.96 -3.07 6.25
N SER A 37 -10.11 -4.27 5.69
CA SER A 37 -10.06 -5.50 6.48
C SER A 37 -8.68 -5.74 7.12
N LEU A 38 -7.59 -5.48 6.40
CA LEU A 38 -6.23 -5.56 6.94
C LEU A 38 -5.97 -4.51 8.04
N ARG A 39 -6.49 -3.29 7.88
CA ARG A 39 -6.39 -2.25 8.92
C ARG A 39 -7.14 -2.63 10.19
N ALA A 40 -8.33 -3.23 10.07
CA ALA A 40 -9.08 -3.73 11.21
C ALA A 40 -8.31 -4.84 11.95
N GLN A 41 -7.72 -5.79 11.20
CA GLN A 41 -6.87 -6.84 11.77
C GLN A 41 -5.62 -6.26 12.46
N LEU A 42 -5.04 -5.20 11.90
CA LEU A 42 -3.87 -4.55 12.48
C LEU A 42 -4.22 -3.78 13.76
N GLN A 43 -5.40 -3.16 13.82
CA GLN A 43 -5.92 -2.60 15.07
C GLN A 43 -6.12 -3.68 16.13
N GLN A 44 -6.68 -4.83 15.76
CA GLN A 44 -6.82 -5.98 16.66
C GLN A 44 -5.44 -6.46 17.17
N ALA A 45 -4.46 -6.62 16.28
CA ALA A 45 -3.11 -7.05 16.63
C ALA A 45 -2.37 -6.04 17.53
N ARG A 46 -2.66 -4.74 17.40
CA ARG A 46 -2.17 -3.69 18.31
C ARG A 46 -2.76 -3.83 19.71
N LEU A 47 -4.06 -4.06 19.81
CA LEU A 47 -4.74 -4.25 21.10
C LEU A 47 -4.22 -5.51 21.83
N LEU A 48 -3.87 -6.55 21.07
CA LEU A 48 -3.31 -7.79 21.60
C LEU A 48 -1.80 -7.70 21.87
N GLY A 49 -1.13 -6.62 21.47
CA GLY A 49 0.32 -6.45 21.64
C GLY A 49 1.18 -7.36 20.76
N ASP A 50 0.60 -8.03 19.77
CA ASP A 50 1.30 -8.99 18.90
C ASP A 50 2.11 -8.24 17.83
N LYS A 51 3.38 -7.99 18.15
CA LYS A 51 4.30 -7.26 17.26
C LYS A 51 4.61 -8.00 15.97
N LEU A 52 4.59 -9.34 15.98
CA LEU A 52 4.93 -10.18 14.84
C LEU A 52 3.77 -10.19 13.83
N ARG A 53 2.54 -10.26 14.35
CA ARG A 53 1.34 -10.08 13.53
C ARG A 53 1.22 -8.67 12.98
N GLN A 54 1.59 -7.64 13.76
CA GLN A 54 1.59 -6.25 13.28
C GLN A 54 2.58 -6.01 12.14
N THR A 55 3.79 -6.58 12.20
CA THR A 55 4.77 -6.43 11.11
C THR A 55 4.32 -7.16 9.85
N GLN A 56 3.76 -8.37 9.97
CA GLN A 56 3.19 -9.12 8.85
C GLN A 56 2.04 -8.35 8.17
N LEU A 57 1.06 -7.88 8.95
CA LEU A 57 -0.08 -7.12 8.42
C LEU A 57 0.34 -5.79 7.78
N ASN A 58 1.39 -5.14 8.30
CA ASN A 58 1.96 -3.95 7.66
C ASN A 58 2.61 -4.25 6.31
N ALA A 59 3.35 -5.37 6.21
CA ALA A 59 3.97 -5.78 4.95
C ALA A 59 2.90 -6.15 3.90
N GLU A 60 1.84 -6.84 4.33
CA GLU A 60 0.71 -7.21 3.47
C GLU A 60 -0.04 -5.96 2.97
N LEU A 61 -0.26 -4.96 3.82
CA LEU A 61 -0.80 -3.66 3.43
C LEU A 61 0.07 -2.94 2.40
N GLN A 62 1.41 -3.05 2.49
CA GLN A 62 2.32 -2.45 1.52
C GLN A 62 2.26 -3.16 0.17
N SER A 63 2.24 -4.50 0.14
CA SER A 63 2.07 -5.27 -1.09
C SER A 63 0.75 -4.92 -1.77
N LEU A 64 -0.33 -4.92 -0.99
CA LEU A 64 -1.66 -4.61 -1.48
C LEU A 64 -1.78 -3.17 -1.97
N THR A 65 -1.04 -2.23 -1.38
CA THR A 65 -0.99 -0.85 -1.88
C THR A 65 -0.34 -0.78 -3.27
N GLY A 66 0.72 -1.55 -3.53
CA GLY A 66 1.37 -1.62 -4.83
C GLY A 66 0.53 -2.33 -5.90
N GLU A 67 -0.14 -3.41 -5.53
CA GLU A 67 -1.07 -4.15 -6.41
C GLU A 67 -2.30 -3.30 -6.77
N CYS A 68 -2.86 -2.61 -5.77
CA CYS A 68 -4.08 -1.84 -5.92
C CYS A 68 -3.91 -0.46 -6.56
N GLN A 69 -2.74 0.15 -6.46
CA GLN A 69 -2.47 1.38 -7.21
C GLN A 69 -2.22 1.11 -8.68
N GLY A 70 -1.87 -0.13 -9.09
CA GLY A 70 -1.13 -0.32 -10.33
C GLY A 70 0.21 0.44 -10.24
N LEU A 71 1.02 0.44 -11.30
CA LEU A 71 2.30 1.19 -11.34
C LEU A 71 2.06 2.71 -11.30
N VAL A 72 1.60 3.25 -10.17
CA VAL A 72 1.62 4.68 -9.91
C VAL A 72 3.04 5.03 -9.54
N ALA A 73 3.69 5.80 -10.42
CA ALA A 73 4.94 6.45 -10.08
C ALA A 73 4.75 7.23 -8.77
N LEU A 74 5.36 6.72 -7.68
CA LEU A 74 5.28 7.37 -6.38
C LEU A 74 5.71 8.82 -6.56
N HIS A 75 4.85 9.74 -6.13
CA HIS A 75 5.17 11.16 -6.21
C HIS A 75 6.51 11.39 -5.47
N PRO A 76 7.46 12.18 -5.98
CA PRO A 76 8.78 12.33 -5.35
C PRO A 76 8.71 12.71 -3.87
N ARG A 77 7.69 13.49 -3.49
CA ARG A 77 7.37 13.84 -2.10
C ARG A 77 7.04 12.62 -1.24
N GLN A 78 6.34 11.63 -1.77
CA GLN A 78 5.98 10.40 -1.07
C GLN A 78 7.20 9.50 -0.87
N VAL A 79 8.08 9.39 -1.87
CA VAL A 79 9.37 8.70 -1.73
C VAL A 79 10.23 9.37 -0.66
N GLU A 80 10.28 10.70 -0.65
CA GLU A 80 10.99 11.46 0.37
C GLU A 80 10.36 11.25 1.75
N TYR A 81 9.03 11.30 1.86
CA TYR A 81 8.30 11.04 3.10
C TYR A 81 8.65 9.68 3.70
N GLU A 82 8.60 8.61 2.91
CA GLU A 82 8.95 7.27 3.37
C GLU A 82 10.42 7.15 3.79
N HIS A 83 11.32 7.79 3.04
CA HIS A 83 12.74 7.82 3.39
C HIS A 83 12.97 8.53 4.72
N ILE A 84 12.34 9.68 4.95
CA ILE A 84 12.44 10.42 6.22
C ILE A 84 11.77 9.64 7.36
N ASN A 85 10.65 8.96 7.10
CA ASN A 85 10.00 8.11 8.08
C ASN A 85 10.93 6.98 8.55
N ARG A 86 11.59 6.27 7.63
CA ARG A 86 12.63 5.27 7.96
C ARG A 86 13.81 5.86 8.73
N GLN A 87 14.17 7.13 8.48
CA GLN A 87 15.20 7.81 9.27
C GLN A 87 14.75 8.12 10.70
N VAL A 88 13.48 8.49 10.91
CA VAL A 88 12.91 8.70 12.25
C VAL A 88 12.98 7.39 13.05
N GLU A 89 12.51 6.28 12.48
CA GLU A 89 12.54 4.95 13.12
C GLU A 89 13.95 4.52 13.53
N ARG A 90 14.94 4.73 12.64
CA ARG A 90 16.35 4.48 12.95
C ARG A 90 16.86 5.35 14.10
N ARG A 91 16.52 6.64 14.11
CA ARG A 91 16.96 7.57 15.18
C ARG A 91 16.28 7.30 16.52
N GLU A 92 15.04 6.83 16.52
CA GLU A 92 14.37 6.37 17.74
C GLU A 92 15.08 5.15 18.33
N THR A 93 15.57 4.25 17.47
CA THR A 93 16.35 3.08 17.90
C THR A 93 17.69 3.50 18.48
N LEU A 94 18.44 4.38 17.79
CA LEU A 94 19.70 4.94 18.31
C LEU A 94 19.53 5.71 19.62
N LEU A 95 18.42 6.42 19.79
CA LEU A 95 18.11 7.07 21.07
C LEU A 95 17.85 6.04 22.16
N ARG A 96 17.12 4.96 21.87
CA ARG A 96 16.88 3.87 22.83
C ARG A 96 18.18 3.19 23.25
N GLU A 97 19.09 2.96 22.30
CA GLU A 97 20.43 2.43 22.59
C GLU A 97 21.24 3.40 23.48
N ALA A 98 21.23 4.70 23.18
CA ALA A 98 21.91 5.71 23.99
C ALA A 98 21.32 5.84 25.41
N LEU A 99 20.01 5.68 25.56
CA LEU A 99 19.39 5.63 26.89
C LEU A 99 19.90 4.43 27.71
N GLY A 100 20.24 3.31 27.06
CA GLY A 100 20.84 2.14 27.70
C GLY A 100 22.29 2.36 28.15
N THR A 101 23.02 3.32 27.57
CA THR A 101 24.40 3.63 27.99
C THR A 101 24.47 4.58 29.19
N GLY A 102 23.41 5.36 29.43
CA GLY A 102 23.38 6.38 30.50
C GLY A 102 24.23 7.63 30.22
N ASP A 103 24.84 7.75 29.04
CA ASP A 103 25.63 8.91 28.64
C ASP A 103 24.71 10.09 28.28
N ALA A 104 24.62 11.07 29.17
CA ALA A 104 23.76 12.24 29.01
C ALA A 104 24.07 13.06 27.75
N GLN A 105 25.34 13.18 27.36
CA GLN A 105 25.74 13.94 26.16
C GLN A 105 25.28 13.22 24.90
N LEU A 106 25.48 11.90 24.86
CA LEU A 106 25.02 11.08 23.75
C LEU A 106 23.49 11.07 23.63
N ILE A 107 22.77 10.95 24.75
CA ILE A 107 21.31 10.97 24.79
C ILE A 107 20.76 12.28 24.22
N GLU A 108 21.29 13.43 24.65
CA GLU A 108 20.85 14.74 24.17
C GLU A 108 21.20 14.94 22.68
N LEU A 109 22.37 14.47 22.23
CA LEU A 109 22.71 14.47 20.81
C LEU A 109 21.69 13.67 19.98
N ARG A 110 21.34 12.45 20.42
CA ARG A 110 20.37 11.59 19.71
C ARG A 110 18.96 12.17 19.73
N ARG A 111 18.53 12.78 20.85
CA ARG A 111 17.25 13.50 20.95
C ARG A 111 17.16 14.64 19.93
N ASN A 112 18.18 15.48 19.85
CA ASN A 112 18.22 16.59 18.90
C ASN A 112 18.16 16.12 17.44
N GLN A 113 18.88 15.03 17.11
CA GLN A 113 18.84 14.43 15.77
C GLN A 113 17.44 13.87 15.43
N LEU A 114 16.78 13.23 16.40
CA LEU A 114 15.43 12.72 16.25
C LEU A 114 14.42 13.84 16.05
N ALA A 115 14.51 14.92 16.84
CA ALA A 115 13.64 16.09 16.72
C ALA A 115 13.71 16.71 15.31
N LYS A 116 14.92 16.94 14.79
CA LYS A 116 15.13 17.45 13.42
C LYS A 116 14.51 16.56 12.34
N SER A 117 14.55 15.24 12.54
CA SER A 117 13.99 14.28 11.58
C SER A 117 12.47 14.27 11.60
N ARG A 118 11.87 14.41 12.79
CA ARG A 118 10.42 14.52 12.96
C ARG A 118 9.88 15.82 12.39
N GLU A 119 10.57 16.93 12.60
CA GLU A 119 10.22 18.22 11.99
C GLU A 119 10.21 18.11 10.46
N LYS A 120 11.26 17.51 9.87
CA LYS A 120 11.30 17.27 8.42
C LYS A 120 10.14 16.36 7.96
N LEU A 121 9.81 15.32 8.72
CA LEU A 121 8.66 14.45 8.39
C LEU A 121 7.34 15.22 8.40
N ASP A 122 7.14 16.11 9.38
CA ASP A 122 5.95 16.94 9.49
C ASP A 122 5.87 18.00 8.38
N THR A 123 7.00 18.50 7.87
CA THR A 123 7.00 19.37 6.67
C THR A 123 6.56 18.64 5.41
N LEU A 124 6.82 17.33 5.30
CA LEU A 124 6.43 16.52 4.15
C LEU A 124 4.98 16.01 4.24
N ARG A 125 4.38 16.04 5.44
CA ARG A 125 2.98 15.65 5.68
C ARG A 125 1.98 16.75 5.28
N ARG A 126 2.39 18.01 5.38
CA ARG A 126 1.57 19.19 5.03
C ARG A 126 1.51 19.41 3.52
#